data_AF-A0A0K8QV29-F1
#
_entry.id   AF-A0A0K8QV29-F1
#
_cell.length_a   1.000
_cell.length_b   1.000
_cell.length_c   1.000
_cell.angle_alpha   90.00
_cell.angle_beta   90.00
_cell.angle_gamma   90.00
#
_symmetry.space_group_name_H-M   'P 1'
#
loop_
_entity.id
_entity.type
_entity.pdbx_description
1 polymer ?
#
loop_
_entity_poly.entity_id
_entity_poly.type
_entity_poly.pdbx_seq_one_letter_code
_entity_poly.pdbx_strand_id
1 'polypeptide(L)'
;MGTTEARLEYTAEIYIGPQGGYYIDFPYDAMEVFGTRSKVKIKVWIDGFYQRKSLLPKGDGSHLILVNMEARAAIGKNDGDKVSVIVEHDTEPRTVDIPEELQWLLDNEPDLKAEFGNLPYSARKFYVYWIMETKDPDKKVKRINRVFEVLHERKSGKRTRTTEEETDTENED
;
A
#
# COMPACT_ATOMS: atom_id res chain seq x y z
N MET A 1 27.36 -8.04 7.35
CA MET A 1 26.86 -8.24 8.73
C MET A 1 25.34 -8.16 8.65
N GLY A 2 24.66 -9.29 8.78
CA GLY A 2 23.24 -9.42 8.50
C GLY A 2 22.43 -8.62 9.51
N THR A 3 21.62 -7.67 9.02
CA THR A 3 20.58 -7.03 9.82
C THR A 3 19.63 -8.14 10.26
N THR A 4 19.67 -8.53 11.53
CA THR A 4 18.66 -9.41 12.11
C THR A 4 17.35 -8.64 12.04
N GLU A 5 16.54 -8.92 11.02
CA GLU A 5 15.19 -8.37 10.90
C GLU A 5 14.43 -8.75 12.17
N ALA A 6 14.01 -7.76 12.95
CA ALA A 6 13.30 -8.00 14.19
C ALA A 6 11.94 -8.63 13.86
N ARG A 7 11.85 -9.95 14.07
CA ARG A 7 10.61 -10.71 14.05
C ARG A 7 10.03 -10.72 15.46
N LEU A 8 8.86 -10.11 15.61
CA LEU A 8 8.17 -9.98 16.87
C LEU A 8 6.89 -10.81 16.84
N GLU A 9 6.69 -11.62 17.87
CA GLU A 9 5.55 -12.51 18.00
C GLU A 9 4.81 -12.18 19.30
N TYR A 10 3.51 -11.92 19.19
CA TYR A 10 2.68 -11.56 20.33
C TYR A 10 1.22 -11.94 20.09
N THR A 11 0.44 -11.93 21.17
CA THR A 11 -1.01 -12.09 21.09
C THR A 11 -1.67 -10.74 21.27
N ALA A 12 -2.67 -10.44 20.46
CA ALA A 12 -3.49 -9.23 20.59
C ALA A 12 -4.97 -9.55 20.41
N GLU A 13 -5.81 -8.65 20.91
CA GLU A 13 -7.26 -8.71 20.74
C GLU A 13 -7.66 -7.76 19.61
N ILE A 14 -8.52 -8.24 18.71
CA ILE A 14 -9.10 -7.38 17.68
C ILE A 14 -10.13 -6.48 18.35
N TYR A 15 -10.05 -5.17 18.10
CA TYR A 15 -11.05 -4.22 18.59
C TYR A 15 -11.54 -3.28 17.49
N ILE A 16 -12.77 -2.80 17.61
CA ILE A 16 -13.32 -1.76 16.72
C ILE A 16 -12.88 -0.38 17.19
N GLY A 17 -12.20 0.36 16.31
CA GLY A 17 -11.83 1.74 16.56
C GLY A 17 -12.99 2.72 16.34
N PRO A 18 -12.84 3.99 16.74
CA PRO A 18 -13.92 4.98 16.74
C PRO A 18 -14.51 5.30 15.35
N GLN A 19 -13.81 4.95 14.27
CA GLN A 19 -14.27 5.12 12.88
C GLN A 19 -14.77 3.80 12.26
N GLY A 20 -15.02 2.75 13.05
CA GLY A 20 -15.55 1.48 12.58
C GLY A 20 -14.53 0.53 11.94
N GLY A 21 -13.24 0.90 11.90
CA GLY A 21 -12.15 0.02 11.49
C GLY A 21 -11.83 -1.02 12.57
N TYR A 22 -11.30 -2.18 12.18
CA TYR A 22 -10.85 -3.22 13.10
C TYR A 22 -9.34 -3.14 13.26
N TYR A 23 -8.86 -3.21 14.49
CA TYR A 23 -7.46 -2.95 14.81
C TYR A 23 -6.94 -3.95 15.84
N ILE A 24 -5.62 -4.11 15.84
CA ILE A 24 -4.87 -4.78 16.90
C ILE A 24 -3.76 -3.84 17.36
N ASP A 25 -3.51 -3.81 18.66
CA ASP A 25 -2.44 -3.00 19.23
C ASP A 25 -1.09 -3.68 19.08
N PHE A 26 -0.07 -2.87 18.83
CA PHE A 26 1.31 -3.31 18.83
C PHE A 26 1.93 -3.01 20.20
N PRO A 27 2.29 -4.04 20.99
CA PRO A 27 2.64 -3.86 22.41
C PRO A 27 4.07 -3.36 22.64
N TYR A 28 4.87 -3.17 21.59
CA TYR A 28 6.26 -2.75 21.67
C TYR A 28 6.43 -1.28 21.24
N ASP A 29 7.49 -0.62 21.70
CA ASP A 29 7.82 0.74 21.25
C ASP A 29 8.42 0.68 19.83
N ALA A 30 7.71 1.23 18.84
CA ALA A 30 8.19 1.27 17.46
C ALA A 30 9.47 2.09 17.27
N MET A 31 9.75 3.06 18.16
CA MET A 31 11.01 3.79 18.16
C MET A 31 12.18 2.88 18.54
N GLU A 32 12.00 2.02 19.55
CA GLU A 32 13.03 1.07 19.98
C GLU A 32 13.22 -0.04 18.95
N VAL A 33 12.13 -0.56 18.38
CA VAL A 33 12.16 -1.69 17.45
C VAL A 33 12.57 -1.27 16.03
N PHE A 34 11.99 -0.19 15.51
CA PHE A 34 12.12 0.21 14.11
C PHE A 34 12.85 1.55 13.92
N GLY A 35 13.26 2.22 15.00
CA GLY A 35 13.98 3.50 14.93
C GLY A 35 13.11 4.68 14.53
N THR A 36 11.78 4.53 14.50
CA THR A 36 10.86 5.61 14.12
C THR A 36 9.52 5.52 14.83
N ARG A 37 8.98 6.68 15.20
CA ARG A 37 7.60 6.83 15.71
C ARG A 37 6.57 7.05 14.60
N SER A 38 7.03 7.20 13.36
CA SER A 38 6.14 7.38 12.21
C SER A 38 5.52 6.06 11.76
N LYS A 39 4.76 6.11 10.67
CA LYS A 39 4.24 4.91 10.00
C LYS A 39 5.39 3.99 9.57
N VAL A 40 5.37 2.73 10.03
CA VAL A 40 6.37 1.70 9.66
C VAL A 40 5.75 0.73 8.67
N LYS A 41 6.50 0.34 7.63
CA LYS A 41 6.05 -0.74 6.72
C LYS A 41 6.37 -2.06 7.39
N ILE A 42 5.41 -2.97 7.42
CA ILE A 42 5.58 -4.27 8.08
C ILE A 42 5.06 -5.41 7.20
N LYS A 43 5.68 -6.57 7.37
CA LYS A 43 5.13 -7.87 7.03
C LYS A 43 4.42 -8.37 8.28
N VAL A 44 3.16 -8.78 8.17
CA VAL A 44 2.38 -9.26 9.30
C VAL A 44 1.74 -10.60 8.97
N TRP A 45 1.73 -11.50 9.94
CA TRP A 45 0.93 -12.72 9.92
C TRP A 45 -0.05 -12.66 11.06
N ILE A 46 -1.35 -12.70 10.76
CA ILE A 46 -2.43 -12.74 11.76
C ILE A 46 -3.03 -14.15 11.68
N ASP A 47 -2.85 -14.95 12.72
CA ASP A 47 -3.18 -16.39 12.74
C ASP A 47 -2.68 -17.14 11.49
N GLY A 48 -1.47 -16.81 11.04
CA GLY A 48 -0.83 -17.39 9.86
C GLY A 48 -1.24 -16.75 8.52
N PHE A 49 -2.25 -15.88 8.48
CA PHE A 49 -2.60 -15.14 7.28
C PHE A 49 -1.62 -13.98 7.02
N TYR A 50 -0.82 -14.12 5.97
CA TYR A 50 0.23 -13.17 5.61
C TYR A 50 -0.29 -11.97 4.83
N GLN A 51 0.08 -10.76 5.27
CA GLN A 51 -0.11 -9.53 4.50
C GLN A 51 1.03 -8.55 4.72
N ARG A 52 1.31 -7.71 3.71
CA ARG A 52 2.17 -6.53 3.87
C ARG A 52 1.30 -5.34 4.25
N LYS A 53 1.48 -4.80 5.45
CA LYS A 53 0.68 -3.72 6.03
C LYS A 53 1.56 -2.55 6.45
N SER A 54 0.95 -1.58 7.11
CA SER A 54 1.65 -0.51 7.80
C SER A 54 1.23 -0.50 9.24
N LEU A 55 2.23 -0.37 10.11
CA LEU A 55 2.05 -0.07 11.52
C LEU A 55 1.78 1.44 11.64
N LEU A 56 0.60 1.80 12.11
CA LEU A 56 0.12 3.19 12.16
C LEU A 56 0.32 3.76 13.57
N PRO A 57 0.85 4.99 13.71
CA PRO A 57 0.94 5.63 15.02
C PRO A 57 -0.46 6.03 15.51
N LYS A 58 -0.73 5.77 16.80
CA LYS A 58 -1.95 6.23 17.49
C LYS A 58 -1.88 7.69 17.94
N GLY A 59 -0.67 8.25 18.02
CA GLY A 59 -0.42 9.64 18.44
C GLY A 59 -0.01 9.80 19.90
N ASP A 60 -0.16 8.76 20.72
CA ASP A 60 0.28 8.68 22.13
C ASP A 60 1.64 7.97 22.30
N GLY A 61 2.30 7.64 21.18
CA GLY A 61 3.54 6.86 21.16
C GLY A 61 3.33 5.37 20.93
N SER A 62 2.09 4.87 21.02
CA SER A 62 1.75 3.51 20.64
C SER A 62 1.41 3.39 19.15
N HIS A 63 1.38 2.16 18.66
CA HIS A 63 1.04 1.85 17.28
C HIS A 63 -0.02 0.76 17.19
N LEU A 64 -0.73 0.76 16.07
CA LEU A 64 -1.77 -0.22 15.75
C LEU A 64 -1.61 -0.77 14.34
N ILE A 65 -2.22 -1.92 14.08
CA ILE A 65 -2.32 -2.53 12.75
C ILE A 65 -3.79 -2.63 12.37
N LEU A 66 -4.13 -2.16 11.16
CA LEU A 66 -5.46 -2.31 10.60
C LEU A 66 -5.69 -3.75 10.12
N VAL A 67 -6.74 -4.38 10.64
CA VAL A 67 -7.24 -5.68 10.21
C VAL A 67 -8.39 -5.45 9.22
N ASN A 68 -8.11 -5.58 7.91
CA ASN A 68 -9.14 -5.37 6.89
C ASN A 68 -10.14 -6.55 6.85
N MET A 69 -11.25 -6.35 6.14
CA MET A 69 -12.28 -7.39 5.99
C MET A 69 -11.72 -8.70 5.42
N GLU A 70 -10.79 -8.62 4.47
CA GLU A 70 -10.12 -9.79 3.88
C GLU A 70 -9.37 -10.61 4.94
N ALA A 71 -8.55 -9.98 5.78
CA ALA A 71 -7.84 -10.66 6.85
C ALA A 71 -8.82 -11.30 7.85
N ARG A 72 -9.87 -10.57 8.26
CA ARG A 72 -10.90 -11.11 9.16
C ARG A 72 -11.64 -12.30 8.57
N ALA A 73 -11.98 -12.24 7.28
CA ALA A 73 -12.62 -13.34 6.58
C ALA A 73 -11.70 -14.57 6.47
N ALA A 74 -10.41 -14.37 6.23
CA ALA A 74 -9.44 -15.45 6.11
C ALA A 74 -9.18 -16.18 7.44
N ILE A 75 -9.14 -15.44 8.56
CA ILE A 75 -8.89 -16.01 9.89
C ILE A 75 -10.18 -16.41 10.62
N GLY A 76 -11.35 -15.97 10.13
CA GLY A 76 -12.65 -16.25 10.74
C GLY A 76 -12.88 -15.59 12.10
N LYS A 77 -12.21 -14.46 12.39
CA LYS A 77 -12.26 -13.76 13.68
C LYS A 77 -12.73 -12.32 13.56
N ASN A 78 -13.35 -11.83 14.62
CA ASN A 78 -13.98 -10.51 14.71
C ASN A 78 -13.57 -9.78 16.01
N ASP A 79 -14.28 -8.69 16.31
CA ASP A 79 -14.12 -7.90 17.53
C ASP A 79 -14.17 -8.79 18.79
N GLY A 80 -13.23 -8.56 19.71
CA GLY A 80 -13.07 -9.33 20.95
C GLY A 80 -12.28 -10.63 20.80
N ASP A 81 -11.98 -11.09 19.58
CA ASP A 81 -11.22 -12.32 19.38
C ASP A 81 -9.71 -12.07 19.53
N LYS A 82 -9.05 -13.02 20.19
CA LYS A 82 -7.59 -13.04 20.31
C LYS A 82 -6.95 -13.66 19.08
N VAL A 83 -5.90 -13.03 18.58
CA VAL A 83 -5.12 -13.46 17.42
C VAL A 83 -3.65 -13.59 17.77
N SER A 84 -2.98 -14.56 17.16
CA SER A 84 -1.52 -14.63 17.14
C SER A 84 -1.00 -13.72 16.03
N VAL A 85 -0.09 -12.81 16.39
CA VAL A 85 0.44 -11.81 15.46
C VAL A 85 1.95 -11.95 15.38
N ILE A 86 2.45 -12.05 14.16
CA ILE A 86 3.88 -11.99 13.85
C ILE A 86 4.11 -10.74 13.03
N VAL A 87 5.06 -9.91 13.44
CA VAL A 87 5.43 -8.65 12.75
C VAL A 87 6.91 -8.69 12.41
N GLU A 88 7.23 -8.36 11.16
CA GLU A 88 8.59 -8.16 10.69
C GLU A 88 8.69 -6.79 9.99
N HIS A 89 9.85 -6.13 10.10
CA HIS A 89 10.09 -4.86 9.39
C HIS A 89 10.11 -5.12 7.88
N ASP A 90 9.33 -4.37 7.12
CA ASP A 90 9.28 -4.53 5.68
C ASP A 90 10.27 -3.59 4.98
N THR A 91 11.54 -4.03 4.92
CA THR A 91 12.64 -3.31 4.27
C THR A 91 12.74 -3.58 2.77
N GLU A 92 11.99 -4.56 2.26
CA GLU A 92 12.07 -4.98 0.86
C GLU A 92 11.64 -3.86 -0.09
N PRO A 93 12.49 -3.49 -1.08
CA PRO A 93 12.10 -2.55 -2.10
C PRO A 93 10.92 -3.13 -2.87
N ARG A 94 9.78 -2.43 -2.81
CA ARG A 94 8.62 -2.80 -3.60
C ARG A 94 8.85 -2.29 -5.02
N THR A 95 9.40 -3.14 -5.88
CA THR A 95 9.51 -2.87 -7.31
C THR A 95 8.24 -3.36 -8.01
N VAL A 96 7.84 -2.62 -9.05
CA VAL A 96 6.81 -3.06 -9.99
C VAL A 96 7.52 -3.18 -11.32
N ASP A 97 7.32 -4.28 -12.04
CA ASP A 97 7.88 -4.46 -13.37
C ASP A 97 7.16 -3.52 -14.34
N ILE A 98 7.84 -2.42 -14.69
CA ILE A 98 7.30 -1.39 -15.59
C ILE A 98 7.31 -1.95 -17.01
N PRO A 99 6.18 -1.91 -17.75
CA PRO A 99 6.13 -2.32 -19.15
C PRO A 99 7.13 -1.51 -19.98
N GLU A 100 7.79 -2.17 -20.94
CA GLU A 100 8.83 -1.55 -21.77
C GLU A 100 8.36 -0.25 -22.44
N GLU A 101 7.12 -0.23 -22.92
CA GLU A 101 6.47 0.93 -23.55
C GLU A 101 6.41 2.14 -22.60
N LEU A 102 6.02 1.92 -21.35
CA LEU A 102 5.96 2.96 -20.31
C LEU A 102 7.36 3.37 -19.87
N GLN A 103 8.27 2.41 -19.70
CA GLN A 103 9.65 2.66 -19.31
C GLN A 103 10.35 3.55 -20.34
N TRP A 104 10.21 3.22 -21.62
CA TRP A 104 10.81 3.99 -22.72
C TRP A 104 10.30 5.44 -22.74
N LEU A 105 9.00 5.67 -22.55
CA LEU A 105 8.45 7.03 -22.49
C LEU A 105 8.96 7.80 -21.27
N LEU A 106 9.03 7.17 -20.09
CA LEU A 106 9.57 7.81 -18.89
C LEU A 106 11.06 8.15 -19.07
N ASP A 107 11.83 7.30 -19.74
CA ASP A 107 13.25 7.54 -20.00
C ASP A 107 13.49 8.75 -20.93
N ASN A 108 12.52 9.07 -21.80
CA ASN A 108 12.56 10.27 -22.65
C ASN A 108 12.08 11.54 -21.94
N GLU A 109 11.48 11.44 -20.75
CA GLU A 109 10.95 12.56 -19.97
C GLU A 109 11.46 12.51 -18.50
N PRO A 110 12.74 12.85 -18.24
CA PRO A 110 13.37 12.66 -16.93
C PRO A 110 12.63 13.31 -15.75
N ASP A 111 12.01 14.47 -15.99
CA ASP A 111 11.20 15.16 -14.99
C ASP A 111 9.96 14.36 -14.59
N LEU A 112 9.28 13.75 -15.57
CA LEU A 112 8.10 12.92 -15.32
C LEU A 112 8.49 11.56 -14.73
N LYS A 113 9.66 11.04 -15.11
CA LYS A 113 10.24 9.85 -14.46
C LYS A 113 10.49 10.08 -12.98
N ALA A 114 11.01 11.25 -12.60
CA ALA A 114 11.18 11.63 -11.19
C ALA A 114 9.82 11.71 -10.47
N GLU A 115 8.81 12.36 -11.07
CA GLU A 115 7.46 12.42 -10.50
C GLU A 115 6.82 11.03 -10.36
N PHE A 116 6.98 10.16 -11.35
CA PHE A 116 6.50 8.79 -11.29
C PHE A 116 7.22 8.02 -10.17
N GLY A 117 8.53 8.21 -10.01
CA GLY A 117 9.32 7.64 -8.91
C GLY A 117 8.88 8.10 -7.52
N ASN A 118 8.41 9.35 -7.41
CA ASN A 118 7.88 9.94 -6.19
C ASN A 118 6.46 9.48 -5.84
N LEU A 119 5.74 8.81 -6.75
CA LEU A 119 4.43 8.25 -6.46
C LEU A 119 4.53 7.16 -5.36
N PRO A 120 3.53 7.09 -4.46
CA PRO A 120 3.40 5.96 -3.56
C PRO A 120 3.43 4.65 -4.33
N TYR A 121 4.05 3.60 -3.76
CA TYR A 121 4.15 2.29 -4.40
C TYR A 121 2.79 1.76 -4.89
N SER A 122 1.73 1.95 -4.11
CA SER A 122 0.37 1.55 -4.49
C SER A 122 -0.10 2.23 -5.76
N ALA A 123 0.20 3.53 -5.94
CA ALA A 123 -0.15 4.27 -7.15
C ALA A 123 0.68 3.79 -8.36
N ARG A 124 1.99 3.59 -8.19
CA ARG A 124 2.84 3.00 -9.25
C ARG A 124 2.33 1.62 -9.67
N LYS A 125 2.02 0.76 -8.70
CA LYS A 125 1.46 -0.57 -8.94
C LYS A 125 0.13 -0.51 -9.66
N PHE A 126 -0.77 0.36 -9.21
CA PHE A 126 -2.06 0.58 -9.84
C PHE A 126 -1.91 0.95 -11.32
N TYR A 127 -1.11 1.97 -11.64
CA TYR A 127 -0.94 2.40 -13.02
C TYR A 127 -0.33 1.33 -13.92
N VAL A 128 0.71 0.65 -13.43
CA VAL A 128 1.34 -0.43 -14.20
C VAL A 128 0.35 -1.57 -14.45
N TYR A 129 -0.35 -2.02 -13.40
CA TYR A 129 -1.30 -3.14 -13.54
C TYR A 129 -2.47 -2.75 -14.44
N TRP A 130 -2.99 -1.53 -14.27
CA TRP A 130 -4.02 -0.98 -15.15
C TRP A 130 -3.56 -0.92 -16.60
N ILE A 131 -2.32 -0.56 -16.91
CA ILE A 131 -1.81 -0.62 -18.29
C ILE A 131 -1.70 -2.07 -18.78
N MET A 132 -1.22 -2.99 -17.94
CA MET A 132 -1.00 -4.40 -18.30
C MET A 132 -2.30 -5.22 -18.42
N GLU A 133 -3.40 -4.78 -17.80
CA GLU A 133 -4.71 -5.44 -17.87
C GLU A 133 -5.28 -5.52 -19.29
N THR A 134 -4.86 -4.63 -20.20
CA THR A 134 -5.33 -4.64 -21.59
C THR A 134 -4.23 -5.05 -22.56
N LYS A 135 -4.57 -5.95 -23.48
CA LYS A 135 -3.71 -6.36 -24.60
C LYS A 135 -3.93 -5.50 -25.86
N ASP A 136 -4.98 -4.68 -25.85
CA ASP A 136 -5.33 -3.78 -26.94
C ASP A 136 -4.33 -2.60 -26.96
N PRO A 137 -3.56 -2.42 -28.04
CA PRO A 137 -2.54 -1.38 -28.11
C PRO A 137 -3.14 0.03 -28.03
N ASP A 138 -4.32 0.28 -28.57
CA ASP A 138 -4.95 1.60 -28.55
C ASP A 138 -5.41 1.95 -27.12
N LYS A 139 -5.97 0.97 -26.40
CA LYS A 139 -6.33 1.14 -24.98
C LYS A 139 -5.09 1.34 -24.13
N LYS A 140 -3.99 0.60 -24.38
CA LYS A 140 -2.72 0.82 -23.69
C LYS A 140 -2.20 2.24 -23.88
N VAL A 141 -2.17 2.74 -25.12
CA VAL A 141 -1.73 4.12 -25.42
C VAL A 141 -2.57 5.14 -24.66
N LYS A 142 -3.90 4.99 -24.66
CA LYS A 142 -4.80 5.86 -23.87
C LYS A 142 -4.48 5.82 -22.37
N ARG A 143 -4.26 4.63 -21.81
CA ARG A 143 -3.91 4.46 -20.38
C ARG A 143 -2.56 5.10 -20.05
N ILE A 144 -1.55 4.92 -20.90
CA ILE A 144 -0.23 5.54 -20.75
C ILE A 144 -0.34 7.07 -20.81
N ASN A 145 -1.05 7.62 -21.80
CA ASN A 145 -1.26 9.06 -21.91
C ASN A 145 -1.93 9.62 -20.64
N ARG A 146 -2.91 8.90 -20.09
CA ARG A 146 -3.57 9.29 -18.83
C ARG A 146 -2.59 9.32 -17.65
N VAL A 147 -1.64 8.39 -17.58
CA VAL A 147 -0.57 8.44 -16.56
C VAL A 147 0.26 9.71 -16.71
N PHE A 148 0.68 10.04 -17.93
CA PHE A 148 1.49 11.24 -18.19
C PHE A 148 0.73 12.54 -17.87
N GLU A 149 -0.57 12.62 -18.18
CA GLU A 149 -1.43 13.73 -17.76
C GLU A 149 -1.39 13.94 -16.24
N VAL A 150 -1.56 12.87 -15.46
CA VAL A 150 -1.51 12.95 -13.99
C VAL A 150 -0.14 13.41 -13.51
N LEU A 151 0.95 12.94 -14.12
CA LEU A 151 2.31 13.37 -13.77
C LEU A 151 2.52 14.87 -14.07
N HIS A 152 2.01 15.36 -15.21
CA HIS A 152 2.03 16.78 -15.55
C HIS A 152 1.20 17.63 -14.58
N GLU A 153 0.00 17.19 -14.21
CA GLU A 153 -0.85 17.87 -13.23
C GLU A 153 -0.13 18.00 -11.89
N ARG A 154 0.48 16.91 -11.41
CA ARG A 154 1.27 16.90 -10.16
C ARG A 154 2.46 17.85 -10.23
N LYS A 155 3.21 17.85 -11.33
CA LYS A 155 4.33 18.75 -11.56
C LYS A 155 3.88 20.22 -11.56
N SER A 156 2.73 20.51 -12.17
CA SER A 156 2.20 21.88 -12.29
C SER A 156 1.56 22.43 -11.01
N GLY A 157 1.46 21.63 -9.93
CA GLY A 157 0.85 22.04 -8.67
C GLY A 157 -0.68 22.17 -8.71
N LYS A 158 -1.34 21.85 -9.84
CA LYS A 158 -2.79 21.75 -9.94
C LYS A 158 -3.24 20.45 -9.28
N ARG A 159 -3.53 20.49 -7.98
CA ARG A 159 -4.20 19.39 -7.28
C ARG A 159 -5.65 19.30 -7.75
N THR A 160 -5.90 18.51 -8.79
CA THR A 160 -7.23 17.97 -9.02
C THR A 160 -7.46 16.89 -7.96
N ARG A 161 -8.36 17.15 -7.01
CA ARG A 161 -8.89 16.13 -6.11
C ARG A 161 -9.70 15.16 -6.97
N THR A 162 -9.07 14.10 -7.48
CA THR A 162 -9.80 12.99 -8.07
C THR A 162 -10.42 12.21 -6.92
N THR A 163 -11.66 12.57 -6.61
CA THR A 163 -12.59 11.72 -5.87
C THR A 163 -12.69 10.39 -6.62
N GLU A 164 -12.58 9.30 -5.87
CA GLU A 164 -12.97 7.96 -6.29
C GLU A 164 -14.48 7.99 -6.59
N GLU A 165 -14.88 8.36 -7.81
CA GLU A 165 -16.25 8.23 -8.31
C GLU A 165 -16.20 8.42 -9.82
N GLU A 166 -16.03 7.31 -10.54
CA GLU A 166 -16.48 7.06 -11.91
C GLU A 166 -16.02 5.63 -12.28
N THR A 167 -16.56 4.64 -11.56
CA THR A 167 -16.82 3.33 -12.16
C THR A 167 -18.17 3.43 -12.83
N ASP A 168 -18.23 4.10 -13.98
CA ASP A 168 -19.37 3.97 -14.87
C ASP A 168 -19.11 2.78 -15.80
N THR A 169 -19.83 1.71 -15.47
CA THR A 169 -20.71 0.99 -16.40
C THR A 169 -20.51 1.33 -17.88
N GLU A 170 -19.85 0.45 -18.62
CA GLU A 170 -20.15 0.21 -20.03
C GLU A 170 -19.84 -1.26 -20.34
N ASN A 171 -20.83 -2.10 -20.05
CA ASN A 171 -21.08 -3.33 -20.78
C ASN A 171 -21.79 -2.94 -22.08
N GLU A 172 -21.14 -3.16 -23.22
CA GLU A 172 -21.65 -3.42 -24.58
C GLU A 172 -20.37 -3.40 -25.45
N ASP A 173 -19.97 -4.43 -26.21
CA ASP A 173 -20.70 -5.46 -26.97
C ASP A 173 -20.19 -6.89 -26.71
#